data_AF-A0A0K8Q4N1-F1
#
_entry.id   AF-A0A0K8Q4N1-F1
#
_cell.length_a   1.000
_cell.length_b   1.000
_cell.length_c   1.000
_cell.angle_alpha   90.00
_cell.angle_beta   90.00
_cell.angle_gamma   90.00
#
_symmetry.space_group_name_H-M   'P 1'
#
loop_
_entity.id
_entity.type
_entity.pdbx_description
1 polymer ?
#
loop_
_entity_poly.entity_id
_entity_poly.type
_entity_poly.pdbx_seq_one_letter_code
_entity_poly.pdbx_strand_id
1 'polypeptide(L)'
;MFFPAGGSTINGVSKPGEIVWSRLFIADGELNLDIGRASVVELPEEETQRRKNSTNPEWPVAHVVLHGVDRNQFMSRHKANHAQIVYAPDAETADRALLAKAALFARLGVRVHLCGTVTVR
;
A
#
# COMPACT_ATOMS: atom_id res chain seq x y z
N MET A 1 3.47 16.95 -22.35
CA MET A 1 4.59 16.67 -21.42
C MET A 1 4.23 17.26 -20.06
N PHE A 2 4.26 16.48 -18.97
CA PHE A 2 3.77 16.94 -17.64
C PHE A 2 4.70 17.94 -16.94
N PHE A 3 6.00 17.94 -17.26
CA PHE A 3 7.01 18.76 -16.59
C PHE A 3 7.78 19.61 -17.63
N PRO A 4 7.31 20.83 -17.96
CA PRO A 4 7.87 21.64 -19.06
C PRO A 4 9.34 22.04 -18.87
N ALA A 5 9.80 22.14 -17.62
CA ALA A 5 11.19 22.44 -17.28
C ALA A 5 12.11 21.19 -17.34
N GLY A 6 11.58 20.02 -17.69
CA GLY A 6 12.31 18.76 -17.62
C GLY A 6 12.50 18.24 -16.19
N GLY A 7 13.43 17.31 -16.04
CA GLY A 7 13.75 16.61 -14.78
C GLY A 7 13.98 15.12 -14.99
N SER A 8 14.38 14.43 -13.92
CA SER A 8 14.53 12.97 -13.90
C SER A 8 13.62 12.36 -12.86
N THR A 9 12.98 11.24 -13.20
CA THR A 9 12.18 10.44 -12.28
C THR A 9 12.96 9.19 -11.84
N ILE A 10 12.51 8.56 -10.75
CA ILE A 10 12.97 7.22 -10.38
C ILE A 10 12.13 6.22 -11.16
N ASN A 11 12.79 5.25 -11.79
CA ASN A 11 12.14 4.11 -12.43
C ASN A 11 12.59 2.81 -11.77
N GLY A 12 11.71 1.82 -11.76
CA GLY A 12 12.03 0.49 -11.25
C GLY A 12 10.78 -0.35 -11.07
N VAL A 13 11.02 -1.63 -10.80
CA VAL A 13 10.00 -2.60 -10.39
C VAL A 13 10.31 -2.99 -8.96
N SER A 14 9.31 -2.90 -8.09
CA SER A 14 9.46 -3.28 -6.68
C SER A 14 9.76 -4.77 -6.54
N LYS A 15 10.65 -5.12 -5.61
CA LYS A 15 11.04 -6.52 -5.35
C LYS A 15 9.91 -7.28 -4.64
N PRO A 16 9.74 -8.59 -4.88
CA PRO A 16 8.76 -9.38 -4.15
C PRO A 16 9.07 -9.38 -2.65
N GLY A 17 8.03 -9.35 -1.80
CA GLY A 17 8.20 -9.35 -0.35
C GLY A 17 6.95 -8.97 0.44
N GLU A 18 7.03 -9.14 1.75
CA GLU A 18 5.95 -8.87 2.70
C GLU A 18 5.90 -7.39 3.07
N ILE A 19 4.71 -6.78 3.02
CA ILE A 19 4.52 -5.36 3.33
C ILE A 19 3.35 -5.09 4.27
N VAL A 20 3.47 -4.04 5.07
CA VAL A 20 2.32 -3.40 5.71
C VAL A 20 1.95 -2.17 4.89
N TRP A 21 0.70 -2.07 4.46
CA TRP A 21 0.18 -0.89 3.80
C TRP A 21 -0.72 -0.11 4.75
N SER A 22 -0.75 1.21 4.60
CA SER A 22 -1.63 2.06 5.39
C SER A 22 -1.97 3.36 4.70
N ARG A 23 -3.05 4.00 5.14
CA ARG A 23 -3.38 5.37 4.78
C ARG A 23 -4.07 6.09 5.93
N LEU A 24 -3.49 7.22 6.34
CA LEU A 24 -4.13 8.19 7.22
C LEU A 24 -4.94 9.19 6.41
N PHE A 25 -6.16 9.50 6.84
CA PHE A 25 -7.05 10.47 6.22
C PHE A 25 -7.97 11.13 7.24
N ILE A 26 -8.58 12.25 6.86
CA ILE A 26 -9.59 12.94 7.66
C ILE A 26 -10.96 12.63 7.06
N ALA A 27 -11.90 12.20 7.90
CA ALA A 27 -13.29 12.01 7.55
C ALA A 27 -14.15 12.33 8.78
N ASP A 28 -15.30 12.99 8.57
CA ASP A 28 -16.25 13.35 9.63
C ASP A 28 -15.62 14.12 10.81
N GLY A 29 -14.60 14.92 10.53
CA GLY A 29 -13.87 15.70 11.56
C GLY A 29 -12.85 14.89 12.36
N GLU A 30 -12.65 13.61 12.06
CA GLU A 30 -11.76 12.71 12.80
C GLU A 30 -10.60 12.18 11.93
N LEU A 31 -9.46 11.91 12.57
CA LEU A 31 -8.35 11.17 11.95
C LEU A 31 -8.68 9.67 11.90
N ASN A 32 -8.58 9.10 10.70
CA ASN A 32 -8.84 7.70 10.42
C ASN A 32 -7.60 7.05 9.80
N LEU A 33 -7.28 5.83 10.19
CA LEU A 33 -6.20 5.03 9.62
C LEU A 33 -6.76 3.71 9.07
N ASP A 34 -6.67 3.54 7.76
CA ASP A 34 -6.79 2.22 7.13
C ASP A 34 -5.40 1.56 7.16
N ILE A 35 -5.31 0.33 7.65
CA ILE A 35 -4.05 -0.43 7.71
C ILE A 35 -4.31 -1.92 7.43
N GLY A 36 -3.43 -2.56 6.66
CA GLY A 36 -3.59 -3.96 6.30
C GLY A 36 -2.29 -4.64 5.87
N ARG A 37 -2.37 -5.95 5.68
CA ARG A 37 -1.29 -6.78 5.12
C ARG A 37 -1.39 -6.86 3.61
N ALA A 38 -0.22 -7.00 2.97
CA ALA A 38 -0.10 -7.22 1.55
C ALA A 38 1.26 -7.86 1.23
N SER A 39 1.38 -8.35 0.00
CA SER A 39 2.67 -8.76 -0.56
C SER A 39 2.91 -8.05 -1.89
N VAL A 40 4.15 -7.62 -2.11
CA VAL A 40 4.62 -7.29 -3.46
C VAL A 40 4.94 -8.62 -4.14
N VAL A 41 4.45 -8.79 -5.37
CA VAL A 41 4.64 -10.00 -6.16
C VAL A 41 5.46 -9.71 -7.41
N GLU A 42 6.26 -10.68 -7.81
CA GLU A 42 6.92 -10.67 -9.11
C GLU A 42 5.92 -11.10 -10.18
N LEU A 43 5.93 -10.43 -11.32
CA LEU A 43 5.18 -10.81 -12.51
C LEU A 43 6.16 -11.05 -13.67
N PRO A 44 5.78 -11.86 -14.68
CA PRO A 44 6.57 -11.99 -15.90
C PRO A 44 6.90 -10.62 -16.50
N GLU A 45 8.09 -10.51 -17.10
CA GLU A 45 8.58 -9.26 -17.69
C GLU A 45 7.59 -8.69 -18.71
N GLU A 46 7.01 -9.55 -19.55
CA GLU A 46 6.01 -9.14 -20.55
C GLU A 46 4.79 -8.46 -19.91
N GLU A 47 4.25 -9.01 -18.82
CA GLU A 47 3.10 -8.44 -18.13
C GLU A 47 3.48 -7.14 -17.40
N THR A 48 4.68 -7.08 -16.81
CA THR A 48 5.19 -5.86 -16.20
C THR A 48 5.33 -4.75 -17.25
N GLN A 49 5.91 -5.04 -18.40
CA GLN A 49 6.09 -4.08 -19.48
C GLN A 49 4.75 -3.63 -20.08
N ARG A 50 3.81 -4.56 -20.28
CA ARG A 50 2.44 -4.23 -20.71
C ARG A 50 1.78 -3.23 -19.77
N ARG A 51 1.85 -3.46 -18.45
CA ARG A 51 1.28 -2.55 -17.44
C ARG A 51 1.94 -1.17 -17.44
N LYS A 52 3.28 -1.13 -17.48
CA LYS A 52 4.04 0.13 -17.56
C LYS A 52 3.64 0.93 -18.80
N ASN A 53 3.59 0.30 -19.97
CA ASN A 53 3.19 0.95 -21.22
C ASN A 53 1.73 1.44 -21.21
N SER A 54 0.84 0.73 -20.50
CA SER A 54 -0.58 1.12 -20.38
C SER A 54 -0.86 2.22 -19.35
N THR A 55 0.13 2.60 -18.54
CA THR A 55 -0.02 3.58 -17.46
C THR A 55 0.99 4.72 -17.63
N ASN A 56 2.14 4.65 -16.96
CA ASN A 56 3.22 5.62 -17.04
C ASN A 56 4.57 4.88 -17.02
N PRO A 57 5.17 4.58 -18.18
CA PRO A 57 6.39 3.78 -18.24
C PRO A 57 7.59 4.45 -17.58
N GLU A 58 7.58 5.78 -17.43
CA GLU A 58 8.62 6.56 -16.77
C GLU A 58 8.59 6.40 -15.24
N TRP A 59 7.46 6.04 -14.64
CA TRP A 59 7.29 5.95 -13.18
C TRP A 59 7.60 4.55 -12.64
N PRO A 60 7.93 4.41 -11.33
CA PRO A 60 8.18 3.11 -10.74
C PRO A 60 6.87 2.36 -10.53
N VAL A 61 6.91 1.02 -10.59
CA VAL A 61 5.74 0.17 -10.42
C VAL A 61 5.93 -0.85 -9.29
N ALA A 62 4.86 -1.08 -8.54
CA ALA A 62 4.76 -2.15 -7.56
C ALA A 62 3.51 -2.98 -7.87
N HIS A 63 3.67 -4.29 -8.04
CA HIS A 63 2.54 -5.21 -8.20
C HIS A 63 2.18 -5.74 -6.82
N VAL A 64 1.05 -5.30 -6.29
CA VAL A 64 0.68 -5.54 -4.88
C VAL A 64 -0.60 -6.36 -4.80
N VAL A 65 -0.58 -7.39 -3.97
CA VAL A 65 -1.77 -8.15 -3.57
C VAL A 65 -2.14 -7.76 -2.14
N LEU A 66 -3.28 -7.10 -1.97
CA LEU A 66 -3.83 -6.79 -0.64
C LEU A 66 -4.50 -8.04 -0.07
N HIS A 67 -4.09 -8.48 1.12
CA HIS A 67 -4.58 -9.74 1.68
C HIS A 67 -6.02 -9.58 2.16
N GLY A 68 -6.95 -10.36 1.59
CA GLY A 68 -8.36 -10.34 2.00
C GLY A 68 -9.13 -9.06 1.64
N VAL A 69 -8.59 -8.21 0.76
CA VAL A 69 -9.28 -7.02 0.24
C VAL A 69 -9.39 -7.13 -1.28
N ASP A 70 -10.61 -7.19 -1.79
CA ASP A 70 -10.82 -7.17 -3.24
C ASP A 70 -10.77 -5.73 -3.81
N ARG A 71 -10.71 -5.65 -5.15
CA ARG A 71 -10.65 -4.37 -5.87
C ARG A 71 -11.81 -3.44 -5.53
N ASN A 72 -13.05 -3.94 -5.51
CA ASN A 72 -14.24 -3.12 -5.32
C ASN A 72 -14.34 -2.65 -3.85
N GLN A 73 -13.97 -3.50 -2.90
CA GLN A 73 -13.84 -3.14 -1.48
C GLN A 73 -12.80 -2.03 -1.30
N PHE A 74 -11.61 -2.17 -1.92
CA PHE A 74 -10.58 -1.14 -1.84
C PHE A 74 -11.06 0.19 -2.45
N MET A 75 -11.59 0.16 -3.68
CA MET A 75 -12.01 1.38 -4.39
C MET A 75 -13.20 2.10 -3.74
N SER A 76 -14.10 1.38 -3.07
CA SER A 76 -15.24 1.99 -2.38
C SER A 76 -14.85 2.64 -1.04
N ARG A 77 -13.83 2.09 -0.37
CA ARG A 77 -13.41 2.53 0.95
C ARG A 77 -12.30 3.57 0.92
N HIS A 78 -11.23 3.33 0.17
CA HIS A 78 -9.98 4.09 0.24
C HIS A 78 -10.21 5.57 -0.09
N LYS A 79 -10.02 6.46 0.89
CA LYS A 79 -10.35 7.90 0.79
C LYS A 79 -9.20 8.76 0.25
N ALA A 80 -8.30 8.18 -0.53
CA ALA A 80 -7.15 8.89 -1.07
C ALA A 80 -6.66 8.29 -2.40
N ASN A 81 -5.86 9.05 -3.14
CA ASN A 81 -5.11 8.56 -4.29
C ASN A 81 -3.71 8.03 -3.91
N HIS A 82 -3.27 8.22 -2.66
CA HIS A 82 -1.98 7.77 -2.14
C HIS A 82 -2.17 6.69 -1.07
N ALA A 83 -1.18 5.81 -0.95
CA ALA A 83 -1.02 4.87 0.15
C ALA A 83 0.47 4.80 0.53
N GLN A 84 0.75 4.40 1.77
CA GLN A 84 2.10 4.13 2.24
C GLN A 84 2.30 2.62 2.35
N ILE A 85 3.44 2.11 1.87
CA ILE A 85 3.86 0.73 2.02
C ILE A 85 5.22 0.66 2.71
N VAL A 86 5.42 -0.35 3.55
CA VAL A 86 6.70 -0.61 4.24
C VAL A 86 6.96 -2.10 4.21
N TYR A 87 8.15 -2.50 3.75
CA TYR A 87 8.59 -3.89 3.76
C TYR A 87 8.91 -4.37 5.17
N ALA A 88 8.64 -5.64 5.41
CA ALA A 88 9.09 -6.39 6.56
C ALA A 88 9.94 -7.58 6.11
N PRO A 89 10.85 -8.09 6.96
CA PRO A 89 11.70 -9.24 6.63
C PRO A 89 10.92 -10.51 6.31
N ASP A 90 9.78 -10.71 6.97
CA ASP A 90 8.95 -11.91 6.89
C ASP A 90 7.50 -11.60 7.32
N ALA A 91 6.60 -12.55 7.09
CA ALA A 91 5.17 -12.39 7.36
C ALA A 91 4.85 -12.21 8.84
N GLU A 92 5.55 -12.92 9.74
CA GLU A 92 5.35 -12.83 11.18
C GLU A 92 5.75 -11.45 11.71
N THR A 93 6.89 -10.93 11.26
CA THR A 93 7.37 -9.59 11.60
C THR A 93 6.45 -8.52 11.06
N ALA A 94 5.89 -8.72 9.87
CA ALA A 94 4.93 -7.80 9.29
C ALA A 94 3.59 -7.79 10.05
N ASP A 95 3.11 -8.95 10.52
CA ASP A 95 1.93 -9.05 11.38
C ASP A 95 2.17 -8.29 12.70
N ARG A 96 3.31 -8.52 13.36
CA ARG A 96 3.70 -7.79 14.58
C ARG A 96 3.83 -6.28 14.33
N ALA A 97 4.42 -5.87 13.21
CA ALA A 97 4.61 -4.47 12.86
C ALA A 97 3.27 -3.77 12.58
N LEU A 98 2.34 -4.45 11.91
CA LEU A 98 0.98 -3.95 11.71
C LEU A 98 0.30 -3.72 13.06
N LEU A 99 0.33 -4.70 13.96
CA LEU A 99 -0.29 -4.60 15.28
C LEU A 99 0.34 -3.48 16.11
N ALA A 100 1.66 -3.37 16.14
CA ALA A 100 2.36 -2.31 16.85
C ALA A 100 1.98 -0.92 16.33
N LYS A 101 1.93 -0.74 15.00
CA LYS A 101 1.52 0.51 14.37
C LYS A 101 0.05 0.83 14.65
N ALA A 102 -0.85 -0.14 14.50
CA ALA A 102 -2.27 0.01 14.81
C ALA A 102 -2.48 0.42 16.27
N ALA A 103 -1.83 -0.26 17.21
CA ALA A 103 -1.91 0.04 18.64
C ALA A 103 -1.40 1.45 18.95
N LEU A 104 -0.28 1.86 18.35
CA LEU A 104 0.26 3.22 18.49
C LEU A 104 -0.75 4.28 18.03
N PHE A 105 -1.31 4.13 16.83
CA PHE A 105 -2.28 5.10 16.30
C PHE A 105 -3.57 5.13 17.13
N ALA A 106 -4.06 3.98 17.58
CA ALA A 106 -5.20 3.93 18.49
C ALA A 106 -4.92 4.68 19.81
N ARG A 107 -3.71 4.55 20.37
CA ARG A 107 -3.28 5.28 21.58
C ARG A 107 -3.15 6.79 21.36
N LEU A 108 -2.88 7.23 20.14
CA LEU A 108 -2.87 8.65 19.74
C LEU A 108 -4.27 9.21 19.46
N GLY A 109 -5.34 8.42 19.68
CA GLY A 109 -6.72 8.85 19.44
C GLY A 109 -7.15 8.78 17.96
N VAL A 110 -6.40 8.10 17.10
CA VAL A 110 -6.77 7.90 15.69
C VAL A 110 -7.70 6.69 15.59
N ARG A 111 -8.78 6.82 14.80
CA ARG A 111 -9.68 5.71 14.53
C ARG A 111 -9.04 4.73 13.57
N VAL A 112 -8.64 3.56 14.08
CA VAL A 112 -7.94 2.53 13.29
C VAL A 112 -8.92 1.52 12.71
N HIS A 113 -8.73 1.21 11.44
CA HIS A 113 -9.49 0.22 10.70
C HIS A 113 -8.54 -0.84 10.15
N LEU A 114 -8.69 -2.08 10.63
CA LEU A 114 -7.95 -3.22 10.12
C LEU A 114 -8.62 -3.69 8.82
N CYS A 115 -7.90 -3.60 7.71
CA CYS A 115 -8.42 -3.90 6.38
C CYS A 115 -7.94 -5.28 5.92
N GLY A 116 -8.90 -6.15 5.58
CA GLY A 116 -8.63 -7.48 5.03
C GLY A 116 -8.30 -8.54 6.09
N THR A 117 -7.48 -9.52 5.70
CA THR A 117 -7.07 -10.61 6.61
C THR A 117 -5.89 -10.16 7.46
N VAL A 118 -6.13 -10.01 8.76
CA VAL A 118 -5.12 -9.59 9.74
C VAL A 118 -5.07 -10.59 10.89
N THR A 119 -3.87 -11.06 11.22
CA THR A 119 -3.64 -11.88 12.41
C THR A 119 -3.55 -10.97 13.63
N VAL A 120 -4.50 -11.09 14.56
CA VAL A 120 -4.46 -10.44 15.88
C VAL A 120 -4.36 -11.56 16.90
N ARG A 121 -3.17 -11.79 17.44
CA ARG A 121 -2.92 -12.76 18.52
C ARG A 121 -2.47 -12.01 19.76
#